data_AF-A0A533VTP3-F1
#
_entry.id   AF-A0A533VTP3-F1
#
_cell.length_a   1.000
_cell.length_b   1.000
_cell.length_c   1.000
_cell.angle_alpha   90.00
_cell.angle_beta   90.00
_cell.angle_gamma   90.00
#
_symmetry.space_group_name_H-M   'P 1'
#
loop_
_entity.id
_entity.type
_entity.pdbx_description
1 polymer ?
#
loop_
_entity_poly.entity_id
_entity_poly.type
_entity_poly.pdbx_seq_one_letter_code
_entity_poly.pdbx_strand_id
1 'polypeptide(L)' 'MEQQPILSFAAVALLVIGLVGNGFEMRKIRLSTTRDEELASKNVFVNKRNIKWYILIGIAIVLWAINGAYTRSI' A
#
# COMPACT_ATOMS: atom_id res chain seq x y z
N MET A 1 13.31 26.37 3.71
CA MET A 1 12.19 25.41 3.56
C MET A 1 12.72 24.18 2.83
N GLU A 2 13.38 23.27 3.53
CA GLU A 2 13.96 22.08 2.88
C GLU A 2 13.20 20.83 3.32
N GLN A 3 12.47 20.25 2.38
CA GLN A 3 11.83 18.97 2.54
C GLN A 3 12.94 17.91 2.61
N GLN A 4 12.93 17.03 3.61
CA GLN A 4 13.96 16.01 3.73
C GLN A 4 13.86 15.04 2.54
N PRO A 5 14.80 15.08 1.58
CA PRO A 5 14.62 14.42 0.29
C PRO A 5 14.58 12.90 0.46
N ILE A 6 15.41 12.37 1.37
CA ILE A 6 15.47 10.93 1.68
C ILE A 6 14.11 10.42 2.19
N LEU A 7 13.44 11.17 3.06
CA LEU A 7 12.12 10.81 3.60
C LEU A 7 11.05 10.84 2.51
N SER A 8 11.09 11.83 1.61
CA SER A 8 10.18 11.89 0.46
C SER A 8 10.39 10.72 -0.49
N PHE A 9 11.63 10.38 -0.83
CA PHE A 9 11.93 9.22 -1.68
C PHE A 9 11.51 7.91 -1.02
N ALA A 10 11.77 7.74 0.29
CA ALA A 10 11.36 6.55 1.03
C ALA A 10 9.83 6.41 1.05
N ALA A 11 9.09 7.49 1.30
CA ALA A 11 7.63 7.47 1.29
C ALA A 11 7.08 7.06 -0.08
N VAL A 12 7.62 7.61 -1.18
CA VAL A 12 7.21 7.24 -2.55
C VAL A 12 7.55 5.78 -2.84
N ALA A 13 8.75 5.31 -2.49
CA ALA A 13 9.14 3.92 -2.68
C ALA A 13 8.21 2.95 -1.95
N LEU A 14 7.89 3.24 -0.68
CA LEU A 14 6.95 2.44 0.11
C LEU A 14 5.54 2.44 -0.51
N LEU A 15 5.08 3.59 -1.00
CA LEU A 15 3.79 3.70 -1.67
C LEU A 15 3.74 2.85 -2.95
N VAL A 16 4.76 2.95 -3.80
CA VAL A 16 4.86 2.18 -5.05
C VAL A 16 4.90 0.68 -4.75
N ILE A 17 5.73 0.24 -3.80
CA ILE A 17 5.80 -1.17 -3.38
C ILE A 17 4.45 -1.63 -2.85
N GLY A 18 3.79 -0.81 -2.03
CA GLY A 18 2.46 -1.07 -1.50
C GLY A 18 1.41 -1.29 -2.58
N LEU A 19 1.32 -0.37 -3.55
CA LEU A 19 0.36 -0.44 -4.65
C LEU A 19 0.63 -1.63 -5.59
N VAL A 20 1.88 -1.82 -5.99
CA VAL A 20 2.29 -2.90 -6.89
C VAL A 20 2.07 -4.26 -6.22
N GLY A 21 2.53 -4.42 -4.98
CA GLY A 21 2.32 -5.64 -4.19
C GLY A 21 0.85 -5.97 -3.98
N ASN A 22 0.02 -4.96 -3.71
CA ASN A 22 -1.43 -5.09 -3.60
C ASN A 22 -2.03 -5.65 -4.90
N GLY A 23 -1.70 -5.05 -6.05
CA GLY A 23 -2.17 -5.51 -7.37
C GLY A 23 -1.76 -6.95 -7.68
N PHE A 24 -0.53 -7.34 -7.34
CA PHE A 24 -0.07 -8.72 -7.51
C PHE A 24 -0.81 -9.72 -6.60
N GLU A 25 -1.08 -9.39 -5.33
CA GLU A 25 -1.86 -10.27 -4.46
C GLU A 25 -3.32 -10.36 -4.91
N MET A 26 -3.93 -9.24 -5.35
CA MET A 26 -5.27 -9.28 -5.93
C MET A 26 -5.35 -10.22 -7.13
N ARG A 27 -4.33 -10.20 -8.01
CA ARG A 27 -4.23 -11.16 -9.13
C ARG A 27 -4.12 -12.60 -8.63
N LYS A 28 -3.28 -12.86 -7.61
CA LYS A 28 -3.13 -14.20 -7.03
C LYS A 28 -4.41 -14.72 -6.39
N ILE A 29 -5.14 -13.88 -5.65
CA ILE A 29 -6.42 -14.24 -5.01
C ILE A 29 -7.45 -14.62 -6.07
N ARG A 30 -7.54 -13.86 -7.16
CA ARG A 30 -8.44 -14.18 -8.28
C ARG A 30 -8.11 -15.54 -8.89
N LEU A 31 -6.83 -15.81 -9.16
CA LEU A 31 -6.40 -17.09 -9.73
C LEU A 31 -6.64 -18.27 -8.79
N SER A 32 -6.52 -18.10 -7.46
CA SER A 32 -6.83 -19.17 -6.50
C SER A 32 -8.33 -19.40 -6.35
N THR A 33 -9.16 -18.36 -6.39
CA THR A 33 -10.64 -18.48 -6.27
C THR A 33 -11.28 -19.04 -7.54
N THR A 34 -10.60 -19.04 -8.69
CA THR A 34 -11.11 -19.70 -9.90
C THR A 34 -10.96 -21.23 -9.84
N ARG A 35 -10.12 -21.75 -8.93
CA ARG A 35 -9.89 -23.20 -8.76
C ARG A 35 -10.87 -23.86 -7.79
N ASP A 36 -11.32 -23.11 -6.79
CA ASP A 36 -12.33 -23.54 -5.82
C ASP A 36 -13.62 -22.84 -6.23
N GLU A 37 -14.68 -23.56 -6.62
CA GLU A 37 -15.92 -23.08 -7.28
C GLU A 37 -16.73 -21.97 -6.55
N GLU A 38 -16.18 -21.29 -5.55
CA GLU A 38 -16.76 -20.09 -4.96
C GLU A 38 -16.51 -18.84 -5.81
N LEU A 39 -17.48 -18.62 -6.70
CA LEU A 39 -17.95 -17.33 -7.21
C LEU A 39 -17.31 -16.13 -6.51
N ALA A 40 -16.36 -15.50 -7.20
CA ALA A 40 -15.91 -14.13 -6.99
C ALA A 40 -16.01 -13.67 -5.53
N SER A 41 -15.22 -14.28 -4.64
CA SER A 41 -15.25 -13.98 -3.20
C SER A 41 -15.33 -12.46 -3.01
N LYS A 42 -16.47 -11.98 -2.50
CA LYS A 42 -16.79 -10.56 -2.27
C LYS A 42 -15.73 -9.84 -1.41
N ASN A 43 -14.80 -10.61 -0.85
CA ASN A 43 -13.75 -10.22 0.06
C ASN A 43 -12.34 -10.13 -0.56
N VAL A 44 -12.14 -10.07 -1.90
CA VAL A 44 -10.77 -9.89 -2.47
C VAL A 44 -10.05 -8.67 -1.88
N PHE A 45 -10.79 -7.57 -1.70
CA PHE A 45 -10.26 -6.34 -1.09
C PHE A 45 -9.99 -6.48 0.42
N VAL A 46 -10.74 -7.32 1.13
CA VAL A 46 -10.63 -7.49 2.59
C VAL A 46 -9.83 -8.75 2.96
N ASN A 47 -9.25 -9.43 1.97
CA ASN A 47 -8.51 -10.66 2.17
C ASN A 47 -7.26 -10.38 3.02
N LYS A 48 -6.99 -11.25 4.01
CA LYS A 48 -5.82 -11.10 4.90
C LYS A 48 -4.49 -10.98 4.14
N ARG A 49 -4.39 -11.60 2.96
CA ARG A 49 -3.22 -11.47 2.06
C ARG A 49 -3.03 -10.06 1.50
N ASN A 50 -4.11 -9.29 1.38
CA ASN A 50 -4.07 -7.91 0.87
C ASN A 50 -3.93 -6.85 1.97
N ILE A 51 -4.33 -7.16 3.21
CA ILE A 51 -4.24 -6.25 4.38
C ILE A 51 -2.83 -5.71 4.59
N LYS A 52 -1.80 -6.56 4.46
CA LYS A 52 -0.39 -6.16 4.62
C LYS A 52 0.01 -5.01 3.69
N TRP A 53 -0.54 -4.97 2.47
CA TRP A 53 -0.23 -3.92 1.52
C TRP A 53 -0.96 -2.62 1.83
N TYR A 54 -2.19 -2.67 2.34
CA TYR A 54 -2.87 -1.47 2.82
C TYR A 54 -2.17 -0.85 4.02
N ILE A 55 -1.63 -1.67 4.92
CA ILE A 55 -0.80 -1.18 6.04
C ILE A 55 0.44 -0.45 5.49
N LEU A 56 1.13 -1.02 4.50
CA LEU A 56 2.30 -0.40 3.89
C LEU A 56 1.97 0.93 3.20
N ILE A 57 0.85 0.98 2.47
CA ILE A 57 0.32 2.22 1.85
C ILE A 57 0.01 3.26 2.94
N GLY A 58 -0.64 2.85 4.02
CA GLY A 58 -0.94 3.72 5.16
C GLY A 58 0.32 4.31 5.79
N ILE A 59 1.34 3.48 6.03
CA ILE A 59 2.65 3.94 6.54
C ILE A 59 3.29 4.94 5.59
N ALA A 60 3.26 4.70 4.28
CA ALA A 60 3.81 5.61 3.28
C ALA A 60 3.13 6.99 3.30
N ILE A 61 1.79 7.01 3.39
CA ILE A 61 1.01 8.25 3.46
C ILE A 61 1.29 9.00 4.76
N VAL A 62 1.33 8.29 5.90
CA VAL A 62 1.65 8.89 7.21
C VAL A 62 3.06 9.48 7.20
N LEU A 63 4.04 8.75 6.66
CA LEU A 63 5.42 9.23 6.54
C LEU A 63 5.52 10.49 5.69
N TRP A 64 4.81 10.53 4.56
CA TRP A 64 4.75 11.71 3.69
C TRP A 64 4.09 12.90 4.39
N ALA A 65 2.96 12.68 5.06
CA ALA A 65 2.24 13.71 5.80
C ALA A 65 3.07 14.29 6.94
N ILE A 66 3.77 13.43 7.70
CA ILE A 66 4.68 13.83 8.76
C ILE A 66 5.83 14.66 8.20
N ASN A 67 6.49 14.22 7.12
CA ASN A 67 7.58 14.97 6.50
C ASN A 67 7.10 16.35 6.01
N GLY A 68 5.92 16.40 5.39
CA GLY A 68 5.30 17.65 4.95
C GLY A 68 4.93 18.58 6.12
N ALA A 69 4.43 18.03 7.22
CA ALA A 69 4.12 18.79 8.43
C ALA A 69 5.39 19.39 9.08
N TYR A 70 6.44 18.58 9.27
CA TYR A 70 7.73 19.06 9.79
C TYR A 70 8.35 20.15 8.92
N THR A 71 8.22 20.05 7.60
CA THR A 71 8.75 21.05 6.67
C THR A 71 8.00 22.39 6.76
N ARG A 72 6.73 22.40 7.19
CA ARG A 72 5.91 23.62 7.35
C ARG A 72 6.03 24.25 8.73
N SER A 73 6.41 23.49 9.76
CA SER A 73 6.49 23.98 11.14
C SER A 73 7.81 24.68 11.50
N ILE A 74 8.80 24.67 10.61
CA ILE A 74 10.15 25.22 10.78
C ILE A 74 10.35 26.31 9.73
#